data_AF-A0A6I9QJ72-F1
#
_entry.id   AF-A0A6I9QJ72-F1
#
_cell.length_a   1.000
_cell.length_b   1.000
_cell.length_c   1.000
_cell.angle_alpha   90.00
_cell.angle_beta   90.00
_cell.angle_gamma   90.00
#
_symmetry.space_group_name_H-M   'P 1'
#
loop_
_entity.id
_entity.type
_entity.pdbx_description
1 polymer ?
#
loop_
_entity_poly.entity_id
_entity_poly.type
_entity_poly.pdbx_seq_one_letter_code
_entity_poly.pdbx_strand_id
1 'polypeptide(L)'
;MSNSRPLSFVTNVGGRIQKEEVKSAMEQYEKFHDCYGGNEETRKANAADLSKKYYDLVTSFYEYGWGDSFHFANRYKGETLRESIKRYEHFLALQLGLKRGMKVLDVGCGIGGPLREIARFR
;
A
#
# COMPACT_ATOMS: atom_id res chain seq x y z
N MET A 1 21.35 7.87 -26.00
CA MET A 1 20.43 6.76 -25.66
C MET A 1 20.73 6.32 -24.23
N SER A 2 19.88 6.68 -23.27
CA SER A 2 19.95 6.17 -21.89
C SER A 2 18.53 6.12 -21.34
N ASN A 3 17.83 5.02 -21.60
CA ASN A 3 16.53 4.74 -21.01
C ASN A 3 16.76 3.87 -19.77
N SER A 4 17.14 4.51 -18.66
CA SER A 4 17.20 3.87 -17.34
C SER A 4 15.78 3.58 -16.85
N ARG A 5 15.49 2.29 -16.70
CA ARG A 5 14.24 1.68 -16.24
C ARG A 5 13.90 2.10 -14.81
N PRO A 6 12.82 2.86 -14.54
CA PRO A 6 12.37 3.10 -13.16
C PRO A 6 11.36 2.03 -12.68
N LEU A 7 10.67 1.36 -13.62
CA LEU A 7 9.56 0.45 -13.29
C LEU A 7 9.93 -1.03 -13.17
N SER A 8 11.18 -1.43 -13.41
CA SER A 8 11.58 -2.85 -13.33
C SER A 8 11.89 -3.34 -11.90
N PHE A 9 11.82 -2.48 -10.88
CA PHE A 9 12.15 -2.82 -9.50
C PHE A 9 10.92 -3.11 -8.62
N VAL A 10 9.71 -2.98 -9.16
CA VAL A 10 8.44 -3.08 -8.44
C VAL A 10 7.80 -4.43 -8.76
N THR A 11 8.54 -5.54 -8.55
CA THR A 11 8.09 -6.89 -8.94
C THR A 11 7.52 -7.73 -7.79
N ASN A 12 7.39 -7.17 -6.59
CA ASN A 12 6.89 -7.88 -5.39
C ASN A 12 6.08 -6.97 -4.46
N VAL A 13 5.10 -6.26 -5.03
CA VAL A 13 4.32 -5.24 -4.30
C VAL A 13 2.85 -5.34 -4.67
N GLY A 14 1.96 -4.95 -3.76
CA GLY A 14 0.53 -5.25 -3.73
C GLY A 14 -0.31 -4.54 -4.79
N GLY A 15 0.27 -3.62 -5.54
CA GLY A 15 -0.35 -3.02 -6.72
C GLY A 15 -0.76 -4.07 -7.75
N ARG A 16 -2.06 -4.08 -8.10
CA ARG A 16 -2.65 -5.09 -9.01
C ARG A 16 -2.63 -4.70 -10.48
N ILE A 17 -2.33 -3.45 -10.79
CA ILE A 17 -2.41 -2.93 -12.16
C ILE A 17 -1.07 -3.15 -12.87
N GLN A 18 -1.13 -3.83 -14.01
CA GLN A 18 0.04 -3.95 -14.89
C GLN A 18 0.38 -2.60 -15.50
N LYS A 19 1.67 -2.38 -15.78
CA LYS A 19 2.17 -1.09 -16.29
C LYS A 19 1.40 -0.60 -17.52
N GLU A 20 1.03 -1.52 -18.41
CA GLU A 20 0.32 -1.27 -19.66
C GLU A 20 -1.12 -0.80 -19.42
N GLU A 21 -1.70 -1.17 -18.28
CA GLU A 21 -3.10 -0.90 -17.91
C GLU A 21 -3.26 0.39 -17.09
N VAL A 22 -2.18 0.92 -16.50
CA VAL A 22 -2.18 2.11 -15.63
C VAL A 22 -2.88 3.29 -16.30
N LYS A 23 -2.55 3.58 -17.56
CA LYS A 23 -3.12 4.72 -18.28
C LYS A 23 -4.64 4.61 -18.40
N SER A 24 -5.13 3.44 -18.80
CA SER A 24 -6.57 3.20 -18.95
C SER A 24 -7.30 3.27 -17.61
N ALA A 25 -6.70 2.71 -16.56
CA ALA A 25 -7.26 2.78 -15.21
C ALA A 25 -7.35 4.22 -14.69
N MET A 26 -6.33 5.06 -14.94
CA MET A 26 -6.37 6.49 -14.60
C MET A 26 -7.45 7.24 -15.36
N GLU A 27 -7.54 7.07 -16.68
CA GLU A 27 -8.59 7.73 -17.50
C GLU A 27 -10.00 7.35 -17.04
N GLN A 28 -10.22 6.09 -16.64
CA GLN A 28 -11.50 5.66 -16.10
C GLN A 28 -11.78 6.23 -14.71
N TYR A 29 -10.75 6.34 -13.86
CA TYR A 29 -10.87 6.92 -12.53
C TYR A 29 -11.15 8.43 -12.59
N GLU A 30 -10.47 9.16 -13.47
CA GLU A 30 -10.66 10.61 -13.66
C GLU A 30 -12.11 10.96 -13.98
N LYS A 31 -12.80 10.16 -14.80
CA LYS A 31 -14.22 10.36 -15.17
C LYS A 31 -15.19 10.37 -13.99
N PHE A 32 -14.80 9.87 -12.82
CA PHE A 32 -15.64 9.98 -11.63
C PHE A 32 -15.60 11.36 -10.97
N HIS A 33 -14.61 12.19 -11.28
CA HIS A 33 -14.43 13.51 -10.66
C HIS A 33 -15.13 14.60 -11.46
N ASP A 34 -15.71 15.56 -10.75
CA ASP A 34 -16.56 16.61 -11.34
C ASP A 34 -15.80 17.44 -12.40
N CYS A 35 -14.48 17.64 -12.21
CA CYS A 35 -13.61 18.33 -13.18
C CYS A 35 -13.44 17.60 -14.52
N TYR A 36 -13.82 16.31 -14.61
CA TYR A 36 -13.76 15.50 -15.82
C TYR A 36 -15.16 15.01 -16.27
N GLY A 37 -16.23 15.67 -15.80
CA GLY A 37 -17.61 15.37 -16.19
C GLY A 37 -18.28 14.28 -15.36
N GLY A 38 -17.68 13.90 -14.23
CA GLY A 38 -18.33 13.06 -13.23
C GLY A 38 -19.51 13.76 -12.55
N ASN A 39 -20.47 13.00 -12.05
CA ASN A 39 -21.55 13.51 -11.21
C ASN A 39 -21.82 12.59 -10.01
N GLU A 40 -22.51 13.12 -9.01
CA GLU A 40 -22.75 12.43 -7.74
C GLU A 40 -23.56 11.14 -7.92
N GLU A 41 -24.58 11.14 -8.78
CA GLU A 41 -25.43 9.96 -9.04
C GLU A 41 -24.61 8.81 -9.63
N THR A 42 -23.74 9.10 -10.61
CA THR A 42 -22.84 8.12 -11.22
C THR A 42 -21.82 7.60 -10.22
N ARG A 43 -21.27 8.47 -9.36
CA ARG A 43 -20.36 8.05 -8.28
C ARG A 43 -21.04 7.14 -7.27
N LYS A 44 -22.27 7.47 -6.85
CA LYS A 44 -23.06 6.65 -5.91
C LYS A 44 -23.39 5.29 -6.52
N ALA A 45 -23.84 5.26 -7.77
CA ALA A 45 -24.15 4.01 -8.47
C ALA A 45 -22.92 3.11 -8.66
N ASN A 46 -21.72 3.68 -8.74
CA ASN A 46 -20.48 2.96 -8.99
C ASN A 46 -19.49 3.05 -7.82
N ALA A 47 -19.96 3.25 -6.59
CA ALA A 47 -19.09 3.54 -5.45
C ALA A 47 -18.04 2.43 -5.21
N ALA A 48 -18.43 1.17 -5.39
CA ALA A 48 -17.52 0.03 -5.28
C ALA A 48 -16.42 0.04 -6.36
N ASP A 49 -16.75 0.36 -7.61
CA ASP A 49 -15.78 0.44 -8.71
C ASP A 49 -14.83 1.63 -8.52
N LEU A 50 -15.36 2.78 -8.09
CA LEU A 50 -14.58 3.96 -7.75
C LEU A 50 -13.56 3.64 -6.64
N SER A 51 -14.00 3.06 -5.52
CA SER A 51 -13.12 2.68 -4.41
C SER A 51 -12.07 1.67 -4.87
N LYS A 52 -12.48 0.65 -5.64
CA LYS A 52 -11.54 -0.35 -6.18
C LYS A 52 -10.45 0.31 -7.03
N LYS A 53 -10.83 1.17 -7.99
CA LYS A 53 -9.88 1.85 -8.88
C LYS A 53 -8.96 2.80 -8.13
N TYR A 54 -9.48 3.51 -7.13
CA TYR A 54 -8.66 4.34 -6.27
C TYR A 54 -7.55 3.51 -5.60
N TYR A 55 -7.92 2.42 -4.92
CA TYR A 55 -6.94 1.59 -4.22
C TYR A 55 -5.97 0.90 -5.20
N ASP A 56 -6.45 0.39 -6.32
CA ASP A 56 -5.59 -0.24 -7.33
C ASP A 56 -4.54 0.74 -7.89
N LEU A 57 -4.91 2.02 -8.11
CA LEU A 57 -4.00 3.05 -8.61
C LEU A 57 -3.07 3.59 -7.53
N VAL A 58 -3.63 3.92 -6.37
CA VAL A 58 -2.90 4.64 -5.33
C VAL A 58 -1.91 3.74 -4.60
N THR A 59 -2.19 2.43 -4.52
CA THR A 59 -1.29 1.47 -3.88
C THR A 59 0.08 1.46 -4.56
N SER A 60 0.15 1.35 -5.90
CA SER A 60 1.44 1.37 -6.60
C SER A 60 2.20 2.68 -6.41
N PHE A 61 1.48 3.81 -6.36
CA PHE A 61 2.08 5.11 -6.10
C PHE A 61 2.65 5.22 -4.68
N TYR A 62 1.88 4.82 -3.67
CA TYR A 62 2.34 4.83 -2.29
C TYR A 62 3.47 3.83 -2.05
N GLU A 63 3.45 2.67 -2.70
CA GLU A 63 4.56 1.71 -2.63
C GLU A 63 5.85 2.29 -3.21
N TYR A 64 5.75 3.05 -4.31
CA TYR A 64 6.91 3.76 -4.87
C TYR A 64 7.44 4.85 -3.93
N GLY A 65 6.56 5.62 -3.29
CA GLY A 65 6.96 6.75 -2.43
C GLY A 65 7.37 6.38 -0.99
N TRP A 66 6.67 5.40 -0.39
CA TRP A 66 6.78 5.05 1.04
C TRP A 66 7.25 3.61 1.29
N GLY A 67 7.40 2.79 0.25
CA GLY A 67 7.86 1.41 0.37
C GLY A 67 6.74 0.42 0.72
N ASP A 68 7.13 -0.72 1.29
CA ASP A 68 6.28 -1.89 1.47
C ASP A 68 5.56 -1.97 2.83
N SER A 69 5.69 -0.92 3.66
CA SER A 69 4.95 -0.75 4.91
C SER A 69 4.48 0.70 5.07
N PHE A 70 3.16 0.91 5.12
CA PHE A 70 2.53 2.22 5.36
C PHE A 70 2.37 2.52 6.86
N HIS A 71 3.31 2.03 7.66
CA HIS A 71 3.33 2.22 9.09
C HIS A 71 4.32 3.33 9.45
N PHE A 72 4.05 4.04 10.54
CA PHE A 72 4.87 5.15 10.98
C PHE A 72 5.41 4.88 12.37
N ALA A 73 6.66 5.26 12.59
CA ALA A 73 7.33 5.10 13.86
C ALA A 73 8.22 6.32 14.14
N ASN A 74 8.37 6.64 15.42
CA ASN A 74 9.39 7.57 15.86
C ASN A 74 10.78 7.00 15.51
N ARG A 75 11.66 7.83 14.94
CA ARG A 75 13.00 7.40 14.53
C ARG A 75 14.04 7.81 15.56
N TYR A 76 14.81 6.85 16.06
CA TYR A 76 15.93 7.12 16.96
C TYR A 76 17.20 7.49 16.18
N LYS A 77 18.15 8.13 16.88
CA LYS A 77 19.43 8.52 16.28
C LYS A 77 20.16 7.26 15.81
N GLY A 78 20.54 7.24 14.53
CA GLY A 78 21.23 6.11 13.90
C GLY A 78 20.32 5.10 13.20
N GLU A 79 18.99 5.23 13.33
CA GLU A 79 18.06 4.38 12.59
C GLU A 79 17.75 4.94 11.21
N THR A 80 17.63 4.05 10.22
CA THR A 80 16.90 4.33 8.99
C THR A 80 15.40 4.36 9.25
N LEU A 81 14.63 4.96 8.33
CA LEU A 81 13.16 4.93 8.41
C LEU A 81 12.63 3.49 8.51
N ARG A 82 13.16 2.58 7.69
CA ARG A 82 12.77 1.16 7.68
C ARG A 82 13.07 0.47 9.01
N GLU A 83 14.22 0.74 9.61
CA GLU A 83 14.57 0.17 10.92
C GLU A 83 13.65 0.69 12.02
N SER A 84 13.30 2.00 12.02
CA SER A 84 12.36 2.54 13.01
C SER A 84 10.98 1.89 12.92
N ILE A 85 10.49 1.62 11.70
CA ILE A 85 9.20 0.95 11.47
C ILE A 85 9.25 -0.49 11.97
N LYS A 86 10.26 -1.26 11.57
CA LYS A 86 10.45 -2.65 12.03
C LYS A 86 10.54 -2.75 13.55
N ARG A 87 11.32 -1.88 14.19
CA ARG A 87 11.42 -1.85 15.66
C ARG A 87 10.05 -1.66 16.30
N TYR A 88 9.23 -0.76 15.76
CA TYR A 88 7.91 -0.48 16.30
C TYR A 88 6.94 -1.65 16.08
N GLU A 89 7.00 -2.30 14.92
CA GLU A 89 6.23 -3.52 14.61
C GLU A 89 6.63 -4.70 15.52
N HIS A 90 7.92 -4.88 15.78
CA HIS A 90 8.42 -5.89 16.72
C HIS A 90 7.98 -5.58 18.16
N PHE A 91 8.01 -4.31 18.55
CA PHE A 91 7.49 -3.89 19.85
C PHE A 91 6.00 -4.23 20.00
N LEU A 92 5.17 -3.97 18.98
CA LEU A 92 3.75 -4.36 18.99
C LEU A 92 3.57 -5.86 19.14
N ALA A 93 4.35 -6.68 18.42
CA ALA A 93 4.30 -8.14 18.54
C ALA A 93 4.62 -8.62 19.96
N LEU A 94 5.61 -8.00 20.61
CA LEU A 94 5.98 -8.31 22.00
C LEU A 94 4.90 -7.85 22.98
N GLN A 95 4.31 -6.66 22.81
CA GLN A 95 3.24 -6.16 23.68
C GLN A 95 1.97 -7.01 23.59
N LEU A 96 1.66 -7.52 22.40
CA LEU A 96 0.55 -8.46 22.18
C LEU A 96 0.86 -9.88 22.67
N GLY A 97 2.10 -10.16 23.08
CA GLY A 97 2.53 -11.48 23.53
C GLY A 97 2.44 -12.54 22.44
N LEU A 98 2.61 -12.15 21.17
CA LEU A 98 2.50 -13.07 20.04
C LEU A 98 3.58 -14.14 20.12
N LYS A 99 3.18 -15.39 19.89
CA LYS A 99 4.06 -16.56 19.89
C LYS A 99 3.89 -17.36 18.61
N ARG A 100 4.95 -18.06 18.21
CA ARG A 100 4.92 -19.00 17.09
C ARG A 100 3.74 -19.97 17.24
N GLY A 101 2.98 -20.14 16.16
CA GLY A 101 1.83 -21.06 16.10
C GLY A 101 0.49 -20.43 16.47
N MET A 102 0.48 -19.20 16.97
CA MET A 102 -0.77 -18.45 17.17
C MET A 102 -1.43 -18.10 15.83
N LYS A 103 -2.76 -18.15 15.79
CA LYS A 103 -3.56 -17.59 14.69
C LYS A 103 -3.91 -16.14 15.03
N VAL A 104 -3.55 -15.20 14.17
CA VAL A 104 -3.70 -13.76 14.38
C VAL A 104 -4.46 -13.16 13.19
N LEU A 105 -5.39 -12.24 13.47
CA LEU A 105 -6.13 -11.48 12.47
C LEU A 105 -5.73 -10.00 12.57
N ASP A 106 -5.27 -9.43 11.45
CA ASP A 106 -5.01 -8.00 11.30
C ASP A 106 -6.18 -7.36 10.54
N VAL A 107 -7.06 -6.67 11.27
CA VAL A 107 -8.25 -6.03 10.70
C VAL A 107 -7.87 -4.65 10.20
N GLY A 108 -8.03 -4.42 8.89
CA GLY A 108 -7.56 -3.19 8.26
C GLY A 108 -6.08 -3.25 7.88
N CYS A 109 -5.57 -4.44 7.54
CA CYS A 109 -4.16 -4.71 7.24
C CYS A 109 -3.57 -3.90 6.07
N GLY A 110 -4.39 -3.22 5.27
CA GLY A 110 -3.96 -2.53 4.06
C GLY A 110 -3.20 -3.47 3.12
N ILE A 111 -2.01 -3.07 2.69
CA ILE A 111 -1.12 -3.91 1.88
C ILE A 111 -0.38 -4.98 2.70
N GLY A 112 -0.59 -5.08 4.01
CA GLY A 112 -0.07 -6.15 4.88
C GLY A 112 1.35 -5.97 5.41
N GLY A 113 1.91 -4.75 5.34
CA GLY A 113 3.28 -4.45 5.78
C GLY A 113 3.59 -4.91 7.21
N PRO A 114 2.89 -4.38 8.23
CA PRO A 114 3.14 -4.73 9.63
C PRO A 114 3.02 -6.22 9.94
N LEU A 115 1.92 -6.86 9.53
CA LEU A 115 1.70 -8.28 9.84
C LEU A 115 2.75 -9.17 9.15
N ARG A 116 3.18 -8.85 7.92
CA ARG A 116 4.26 -9.60 7.26
C ARG A 116 5.59 -9.49 7.99
N GLU A 117 5.92 -8.30 8.52
CA GLU A 117 7.13 -8.13 9.32
C GLU A 117 7.02 -8.92 10.63
N ILE A 118 5.91 -8.79 11.35
CA ILE A 118 5.63 -9.51 12.60
C ILE A 118 5.69 -11.03 12.39
N ALA A 119 5.15 -11.55 11.29
CA ALA A 119 5.19 -12.97 10.99
C ALA A 119 6.61 -13.51 10.72
N ARG A 120 7.55 -12.63 10.33
CA ARG A 120 8.96 -12.96 10.10
C ARG A 120 9.84 -12.73 11.34
N PHE A 121 9.38 -11.91 12.28
CA PHE A 121 10.03 -11.65 13.55
C PHE A 121 10.11 -12.95 14.37
N ARG A 122 11.30 -13.23 14.92
CA ARG A 122 11.62 -14.45 15.66
C ARG A 122 12.23 -14.12 17.00
#